data_AF-A0A3D1RNG2-F1
#
_entry.id   AF-A0A3D1RNG2-F1
#
_cell.length_a   1.000
_cell.length_b   1.000
_cell.length_c   1.000
_cell.angle_alpha   90.00
_cell.angle_beta   90.00
_cell.angle_gamma   90.00
#
_symmetry.space_group_name_H-M   'P 1'
#
loop_
_entity.id
_entity.type
_entity.pdbx_description
1 polymer ?
#
loop_
_entity_poly.entity_id
_entity_poly.type
_entity_poly.pdbx_seq_one_letter_code
_entity_poly.pdbx_strand_id
1 'polypeptide(L)' 'MATDKFEHATFYLTRSQVNDIKELARKNQISRSALVRMIIREYLSRIQEGQDRSS' A
#
# COMPACT_ATOMS: atom_id res chain seq x y z
N MET A 1 1.17 1.64 26.90
CA MET A 1 1.00 1.21 25.49
C MET A 1 1.82 2.18 24.67
N ALA A 2 2.98 1.77 24.16
CA ALA A 2 3.74 2.65 23.27
C ALA A 2 2.81 2.99 22.11
N THR A 3 2.45 4.27 21.97
CA THR A 3 1.81 4.74 20.75
C THR A 3 2.82 4.45 19.64
N ASP A 4 2.56 3.43 18.85
CA ASP A 4 3.34 3.18 17.63
C ASP A 4 3.38 4.50 16.87
N LYS A 5 4.58 5.08 16.77
CA LYS A 5 4.74 6.34 16.05
C LYS A 5 4.49 6.03 14.59
N PHE A 6 3.50 6.71 14.01
CA PHE A 6 3.26 6.61 12.58
C PHE A 6 4.48 7.16 11.85
N GLU A 7 5.19 6.30 11.13
CA GLU A 7 6.29 6.70 10.27
C GLU A 7 5.75 7.20 8.92
N HIS A 8 6.31 8.31 8.43
CA HIS A 8 5.98 8.86 7.12
C HIS A 8 7.01 8.40 6.08
N ALA A 9 6.55 7.87 4.95
CA ALA A 9 7.39 7.49 3.83
C ALA A 9 7.03 8.29 2.57
N THR A 10 8.05 8.73 1.84
CA THR A 10 7.91 9.40 0.53
C THR A 10 8.25 8.43 -0.59
N PHE A 11 7.39 8.35 -1.60
CA PHE A 11 7.57 7.45 -2.75
C PHE A 11 7.69 8.24 -4.04
N TYR A 12 8.63 7.84 -4.90
CA TYR A 12 8.71 8.32 -6.26
C TYR A 12 7.90 7.40 -7.16
N LEU A 13 6.88 7.95 -7.81
CA LEU A 13 5.99 7.24 -8.71
C LEU A 13 5.87 8.02 -10.01
N THR A 14 5.64 7.31 -11.12
CA THR A 14 5.33 7.96 -12.38
C THR A 14 3.99 8.69 -12.28
N ARG A 15 3.80 9.72 -13.12
CA ARG A 15 2.53 10.47 -13.17
C ARG A 15 1.32 9.57 -13.45
N SER A 16 1.48 8.55 -14.29
CA SER A 16 0.40 7.59 -14.59
C SER A 16 -0.01 6.83 -13.34
N GLN A 17 0.95 6.24 -12.63
CA GLN A 17 0.67 5.49 -11.39
C GLN A 17 -0.03 6.37 -10.34
N VAL A 18 0.37 7.64 -10.21
CA VAL A 18 -0.29 8.57 -9.29
C VAL A 18 -1.74 8.84 -9.70
N ASN A 19 -2.02 8.96 -11.00
CA ASN A 19 -3.38 9.16 -11.51
C ASN A 19 -4.25 7.92 -11.27
N ASP A 20 -3.72 6.73 -11.53
CA ASP A 20 -4.43 5.46 -11.32
C ASP A 20 -4.82 5.30 -9.84
N ILE A 21 -3.88 5.59 -8.93
CA ILE A 21 -4.14 5.56 -7.47
C ILE A 21 -5.21 6.60 -7.10
N LYS A 22 -5.15 7.82 -7.64
CA LYS A 22 -6.14 8.87 -7.37
C LYS A 22 -7.53 8.47 -7.81
N GLU A 23 -7.65 7.94 -9.03
CA GLU A 23 -8.93 7.53 -9.59
C GLU A 23 -9.52 6.36 -8.82
N LEU A 24 -8.70 5.34 -8.53
CA LEU A 24 -9.14 4.16 -7.79
C LEU A 24 -9.56 4.51 -6.36
N ALA A 25 -8.80 5.36 -5.66
CA ALA A 25 -9.16 5.84 -4.33
C ALA A 25 -10.50 6.59 -4.34
N ARG A 26 -10.72 7.45 -5.35
CA ARG A 26 -11.98 8.19 -5.54
C ARG A 26 -13.16 7.25 -5.78
N LYS A 27 -13.01 6.28 -6.69
CA LYS A 27 -14.07 5.29 -7.02
C LYS A 27 -14.49 4.50 -5.78
N ASN A 28 -13.52 4.13 -4.94
CA ASN A 28 -13.77 3.33 -3.73
C ASN A 28 -14.07 4.17 -2.48
N GLN A 29 -14.16 5.50 -2.60
CA GLN A 29 -14.42 6.42 -1.49
C GLN A 29 -13.45 6.25 -0.30
N ILE A 30 -12.18 5.97 -0.58
CA ILE A 30 -11.12 5.83 0.42
C ILE A 30 -10.02 6.88 0.23
N SER A 31 -9.24 7.13 1.28
CA SER A 31 -8.05 8.00 1.16
C SER A 31 -6.96 7.32 0.33
N ARG A 32 -6.19 8.13 -0.40
CA ARG A 32 -5.01 7.68 -1.16
C ARG A 32 -4.02 6.92 -0.27
N SER A 33 -3.74 7.44 0.92
CA SER A 33 -2.83 6.80 1.87
C SER A 33 -3.36 5.47 2.38
N ALA A 34 -4.68 5.32 2.56
CA ALA A 34 -5.27 4.04 2.91
C ALA A 34 -5.13 3.02 1.78
N LEU A 35 -5.42 3.43 0.53
CA LEU A 35 -5.25 2.58 -0.64
C LEU A 35 -3.79 2.11 -0.79
N VAL A 36 -2.82 3.01 -0.69
CA VAL A 36 -1.40 2.67 -0.78
C VAL A 36 -1.00 1.69 0.33
N ARG A 37 -1.48 1.89 1.57
CA ARG A 37 -1.24 0.94 2.67
C ARG A 37 -1.84 -0.43 2.39
N MET A 38 -3.04 -0.50 1.81
CA MET A 38 -3.67 -1.78 1.43
C MET A 38 -2.85 -2.50 0.35
N ILE A 39 -2.40 -1.78 -0.68
CA ILE A 39 -1.55 -2.34 -1.75
C ILE A 39 -0.24 -2.89 -1.17
N ILE A 40 0.43 -2.13 -0.29
CA ILE A 40 1.68 -2.57 0.35
C ILE A 40 1.45 -3.84 1.19
N ARG A 41 0.40 -3.87 2.01
CA ARG A 41 0.07 -5.04 2.84
C ARG A 41 -0.20 -6.30 2.02
N GLU A 42 -1.01 -6.16 0.98
CA GLU A 42 -1.35 -7.25 0.06
C GLU A 42 -0.10 -7.81 -0.64
N TYR A 43 0.77 -6.91 -1.12
CA TYR A 43 2.02 -7.32 -1.78
C TYR A 43 2.93 -8.11 -0.84
N LEU A 44 3.10 -7.63 0.40
CA LEU A 44 3.92 -8.32 1.41
C LEU A 44 3.33 -9.69 1.79
N SER A 45 1.99 -9.80 1.94
CA SER A 45 1.33 -11.08 2.23
C SER A 45 1.63 -12.13 1.17
N ARG A 46 1.55 -11.74 -0.11
CA ARG A 46 1.84 -12.64 -1.24
C ARG A 46 3.29 -13.13 -1.26
N ILE A 47 4.23 -12.29 -0.84
CA ILE A 47 5.65 -12.68 -0.73
C ILE A 47 5.82 -13.71 0.40
N GLN A 48 5.24 -13.45 1.57
CA GLN A 48 5.33 -14.35 2.72
C GLN A 48 4.75 -15.73 2.38
N GLU A 49 3.56 -15.76 1.78
CA GLU A 49 2.91 -17.01 1.35
C GLU A 49 3.72 -17.78 0.30
N GLY A 50 4.42 -17.08 -0.60
CA GLY A 50 5.29 -17.70 -1.59
C GLY A 50 6.58 -18.28 -0.99
N GLN A 51 7.11 -17.63 0.05
CA GLN A 51 8.30 -18.10 0.78
C GLN A 51 7.97 -19.31 1.67
N ASP A 52 6.82 -19.30 2.34
CA ASP A 52 6.38 -20.41 3.21
C ASP A 52 6.04 -21.70 2.44
N ARG A 53 5.71 -21.61 1.14
CA ARG A 53 5.51 -22.79 0.28
C ARG A 53 6.80 -23.37 -0.30
N SER A 54 7.92 -22.66 -0.13
CA SER A 54 9.23 -23.02 -0.67
C SER A 54 10.20 -23.54 0.40
N SER A 55 9.73 -23.68 1.65
CA SER A 55 10.46 -24.22 2.81
C SER A 55 9.82 -25.52 3.27
#